data_AF-A0AAW4XK06-F1
#
_entry.id   AF-A0AAW4XK06-F1
#
_cell.length_a   1.000
_cell.length_b   1.000
_cell.length_c   1.000
_cell.angle_alpha   90.00
_cell.angle_beta   90.00
_cell.angle_gamma   90.00
#
_symmetry.space_group_name_H-M   'P 1'
#
loop_
_entity.id
_entity.type
_entity.pdbx_description
1 polymer ?
#
loop_
_entity_poly.entity_id
_entity_poly.type
_entity_poly.pdbx_seq_one_letter_code
_entity_poly.pdbx_strand_id
1 'polypeptide(L)'
;MSDSCRTVTSEAMEIRGGSGYIEDRVFARLVRDSHLGSLWEGSSNVIALDVLRSMRKSGAHRVLADAQRTLLDVAHPECAPVVAALRERWDVLEARGEDLLAGDDTHAQTRCAAYTDDLARTVMAPPCSWTWRRTASNTVSATGRCSSPTPT
;
A
#
# COMPACT_ATOMS: atom_id res chain seq x y z
N MET A 1 4.48 -4.86 -4.11
CA MET A 1 3.34 -5.66 -4.66
C MET A 1 3.40 -7.14 -4.25
N SER A 2 4.52 -7.86 -4.41
CA SER A 2 4.67 -9.25 -3.92
C SER A 2 4.66 -9.37 -2.39
N ASP A 3 5.11 -8.33 -1.67
CA ASP A 3 5.25 -8.37 -0.20
C ASP A 3 3.91 -8.51 0.53
N SER A 4 2.84 -7.89 0.01
CA SER A 4 1.50 -8.00 0.62
C SER A 4 0.95 -9.42 0.56
N CYS A 5 1.23 -10.17 -0.52
CA CYS A 5 0.83 -11.57 -0.63
C CYS A 5 1.56 -12.44 0.40
N ARG A 6 2.85 -12.19 0.61
CA ARG A 6 3.66 -12.88 1.64
C ARG A 6 3.13 -12.59 3.05
N THR A 7 2.81 -11.34 3.37
CA THR A 7 2.23 -10.98 4.67
C THR A 7 0.91 -11.70 4.91
N VAL A 8 -0.04 -11.62 3.97
CA VAL A 8 -1.38 -12.20 4.15
C VAL A 8 -1.33 -13.73 4.23
N THR A 9 -0.48 -14.38 3.42
CA THR A 9 -0.33 -15.85 3.47
C THR A 9 0.30 -16.32 4.79
N SER A 10 1.29 -15.58 5.30
CA SER A 10 1.89 -15.85 6.62
C SER A 10 0.89 -15.67 7.76
N GLU A 11 0.15 -14.56 7.78
CA GLU A 11 -0.90 -14.31 8.79
C GLU A 11 -1.99 -15.39 8.77
N ALA A 12 -2.43 -15.80 7.57
CA ALA A 12 -3.39 -16.88 7.41
C ALA A 12 -2.88 -18.23 7.95
N MET A 13 -1.59 -18.52 7.76
CA MET A 13 -0.94 -19.71 8.30
C MET A 13 -0.85 -19.65 9.83
N GLU A 14 -0.52 -18.48 10.40
CA GLU A 14 -0.42 -18.26 11.84
C GLU A 14 -1.77 -18.43 12.54
N ILE A 15 -2.86 -17.90 11.96
CA ILE A 15 -4.24 -18.08 12.46
C ILE A 15 -4.61 -19.56 12.57
N ARG A 16 -4.09 -20.40 11.66
CA ARG A 16 -4.36 -21.84 11.64
C ARG A 16 -3.54 -22.62 12.69
N GLY A 17 -2.53 -21.99 13.30
CA GLY A 17 -1.62 -22.59 14.27
C GLY A 17 -0.78 -23.71 13.67
N GLY A 18 -0.40 -24.70 14.49
CA GLY A 18 0.46 -25.82 14.04
C GLY A 18 -0.09 -26.61 12.85
N SER A 19 -1.42 -26.63 12.66
CA SER A 19 -2.03 -27.27 11.48
C SER A 19 -1.80 -26.49 10.18
N GLY A 20 -1.47 -25.20 10.24
CA GLY A 20 -1.11 -24.40 9.07
C GLY A 20 0.29 -24.73 8.53
N TYR A 21 1.17 -25.22 9.41
CA TYR A 21 2.55 -25.61 9.09
C TYR A 21 2.65 -27.02 8.47
N ILE A 22 1.62 -27.85 8.62
CA ILE A 22 1.59 -29.21 8.05
C ILE A 22 1.44 -29.11 6.53
N GLU A 23 2.39 -29.68 5.78
CA GLU A 23 2.48 -29.62 4.32
C GLU A 23 1.29 -30.27 3.58
N ASP A 24 0.54 -31.14 4.25
CA ASP A 24 -0.72 -31.72 3.73
C ASP A 24 -1.85 -30.66 3.60
N ARG A 25 -1.66 -29.47 4.17
CA ARG A 25 -2.61 -28.37 4.12
C ARG A 25 -2.15 -27.27 3.16
N VAL A 26 -3.10 -26.54 2.62
CA VAL A 26 -2.84 -25.54 1.57
C VAL A 26 -2.00 -24.34 2.02
N PHE A 27 -1.99 -24.01 3.31
CA PHE A 27 -1.35 -22.79 3.82
C PHE A 27 0.17 -22.79 3.68
N ALA A 28 0.84 -23.90 3.99
CA ALA A 28 2.29 -24.05 3.80
C ALA A 28 2.70 -23.89 2.32
N ARG A 29 1.87 -24.39 1.40
CA ARG A 29 2.08 -24.20 -0.05
C ARG A 29 1.85 -22.74 -0.46
N LEU A 30 0.78 -22.09 0.00
CA LEU A 30 0.47 -20.69 -0.32
C LEU A 30 1.59 -19.74 0.13
N VAL A 31 2.18 -19.98 1.30
CA VAL A 31 3.33 -19.19 1.77
C VAL A 31 4.52 -19.37 0.84
N ARG A 32 4.82 -20.58 0.36
CA ARG A 32 5.92 -20.79 -0.60
C ARG A 32 5.63 -20.18 -1.96
N ASP A 33 4.42 -20.33 -2.47
CA ASP A 33 4.02 -19.81 -3.78
C ASP A 33 4.01 -18.27 -3.81
N SER A 34 3.69 -17.60 -2.70
CA SER A 34 3.74 -16.13 -2.59
C SER A 34 5.15 -15.57 -2.80
N HIS A 35 6.18 -16.40 -2.68
CA HIS A 35 7.56 -16.02 -2.95
C HIS A 35 7.91 -16.00 -4.44
N LEU A 36 7.19 -16.79 -5.25
CA LEU A 36 7.52 -16.99 -6.66
C LEU A 36 7.31 -15.73 -7.50
N GLY A 37 6.27 -14.94 -7.19
CA GLY A 37 5.95 -13.72 -7.93
C GLY A 37 7.10 -12.70 -7.95
N SER A 38 7.85 -12.59 -6.86
CA SER A 38 9.03 -11.70 -6.78
C SER A 38 10.28 -12.20 -7.52
N LEU A 39 10.30 -13.48 -7.91
CA LEU A 39 11.46 -14.12 -8.56
C LEU A 39 11.29 -14.24 -10.07
N TRP A 40 10.08 -14.54 -10.55
CA TRP A 40 9.85 -14.94 -11.94
C TRP A 40 9.47 -13.80 -12.90
N GLU A 41 8.74 -12.77 -12.46
CA GLU A 41 8.16 -11.75 -13.37
C GLU A 41 8.98 -10.45 -13.45
N GLY A 42 10.28 -10.56 -13.17
CA GLY A 42 11.18 -9.44 -12.94
C GLY A 42 11.23 -9.13 -11.46
N SER A 43 12.43 -9.19 -10.89
CA SER A 43 12.64 -8.75 -9.51
C SER A 43 12.07 -7.34 -9.35
N SER A 44 11.54 -6.99 -8.19
CA SER A 44 10.96 -5.66 -7.91
C SER A 44 11.87 -4.51 -8.37
N ASN A 45 13.18 -4.76 -8.47
CA ASN A 45 14.18 -3.85 -9.01
C ASN A 45 14.03 -3.57 -10.52
N VAL A 46 13.77 -4.57 -11.37
CA VAL A 46 13.58 -4.37 -12.82
C VAL A 46 12.34 -3.51 -13.09
N ILE A 47 11.25 -3.78 -12.37
CA ILE A 47 10.02 -2.96 -12.44
C ILE A 47 10.31 -1.53 -11.97
N ALA A 48 11.05 -1.38 -10.87
CA ALA A 48 11.41 -0.06 -10.35
C ALA A 48 12.27 0.76 -11.33
N LEU A 49 13.21 0.10 -12.02
CA LEU A 49 14.01 0.73 -13.08
C LEU A 49 13.16 1.09 -14.31
N ASP A 50 12.15 0.29 -14.65
CA ASP A 50 11.24 0.61 -15.75
C ASP A 50 10.31 1.79 -15.41
N VAL A 51 9.85 1.88 -14.17
CA VAL A 51 9.13 3.05 -13.66
C VAL A 51 10.01 4.28 -13.74
N LEU A 52 11.25 4.21 -13.24
CA LEU A 52 12.22 5.31 -13.35
C LEU A 52 12.47 5.71 -14.81
N ARG A 53 12.63 4.74 -15.71
CA ARG A 53 12.80 4.98 -17.15
C ARG A 53 11.60 5.71 -17.74
N SER A 54 10.39 5.31 -17.37
CA SER A 54 9.14 5.93 -17.83
C SER A 54 8.96 7.34 -17.30
N MET A 55 9.34 7.60 -16.04
CA MET A 55 9.37 8.95 -15.46
C MET A 55 10.32 9.86 -16.24
N ARG A 56 11.54 9.40 -16.54
CA ARG A 56 12.53 10.18 -17.31
C ARG A 56 12.09 10.47 -18.74
N LYS A 57 11.48 9.48 -19.40
CA LYS A 57 11.11 9.57 -20.82
C LYS A 57 9.89 10.44 -21.07
N SER A 58 8.85 10.30 -20.25
CA SER A 58 7.54 10.90 -20.52
C SER A 58 6.91 11.61 -19.33
N GLY A 59 7.64 11.76 -18.21
CA GLY A 59 7.06 12.36 -17.00
C GLY A 59 5.86 11.55 -16.47
N ALA A 60 5.90 10.22 -16.62
CA ALA A 60 4.74 9.35 -16.36
C ALA A 60 4.14 9.50 -14.95
N HIS A 61 4.96 9.83 -13.95
CA HIS A 61 4.51 10.07 -12.57
C HIS A 61 3.61 11.30 -12.44
N ARG A 62 3.89 12.39 -13.18
CA ARG A 62 3.06 13.60 -13.21
C ARG A 62 1.72 13.32 -13.89
N VAL A 63 1.76 12.66 -15.05
CA VAL A 63 0.56 12.25 -15.80
C VAL A 63 -0.36 11.38 -14.95
N LEU A 64 0.22 10.43 -14.20
CA LEU A 64 -0.53 9.58 -13.28
C LEU A 64 -1.12 10.37 -12.11
N ALA A 65 -0.37 11.30 -11.51
CA ALA A 65 -0.86 12.15 -10.43
C ALA A 65 -2.05 13.01 -10.88
N ASP A 66 -1.99 13.61 -12.06
CA ASP A 66 -3.07 14.42 -12.62
C ASP A 66 -4.33 13.60 -12.92
N ALA A 67 -4.15 12.40 -13.49
CA ALA A 67 -5.26 11.46 -13.70
C ALA A 67 -5.93 11.08 -12.38
N GLN A 68 -5.14 10.84 -11.33
CA GLN A 68 -5.66 10.50 -10.00
C GLN A 68 -6.36 11.68 -9.33
N ARG A 69 -5.82 12.90 -9.43
CA ARG A 69 -6.49 14.12 -8.94
C ARG A 69 -7.85 14.31 -9.62
N THR A 70 -7.94 14.08 -10.93
CA THR A 70 -9.20 14.13 -11.69
C THR A 70 -10.23 13.13 -11.17
N LEU A 71 -9.81 11.89 -10.85
CA LEU A 71 -10.69 10.89 -10.25
C LEU A 71 -11.17 11.28 -8.85
N LEU A 72 -10.32 11.98 -8.08
CA LEU A 72 -10.67 12.46 -6.75
C LEU A 72 -11.67 13.64 -6.76
N ASP A 73 -11.81 14.36 -7.87
CA ASP A 73 -12.76 15.47 -8.00
C ASP A 73 -14.21 14.98 -8.09
N VAL A 74 -14.43 13.76 -8.59
CA VAL A 74 -15.76 13.13 -8.72
C VAL A 74 -16.11 12.19 -7.56
N ALA A 75 -15.28 12.14 -6.53
CA ALA A 75 -15.50 11.28 -5.37
C ALA A 75 -16.72 11.73 -4.55
N HIS A 76 -17.41 10.77 -3.92
CA HIS A 76 -18.57 11.05 -3.08
C HIS A 76 -18.20 11.95 -1.89
N PRO A 77 -19.07 12.90 -1.45
CA PRO A 77 -18.75 13.82 -0.34
C PRO A 77 -18.36 13.13 0.97
N GLU A 78 -18.91 11.95 1.27
CA GLU A 78 -18.54 11.16 2.46
C GLU A 78 -17.07 10.71 2.43
N CYS A 79 -16.45 10.67 1.26
CA CYS A 79 -15.04 10.36 1.08
C CYS A 79 -14.14 11.60 1.24
N ALA A 80 -14.66 12.80 1.53
CA ALA A 80 -13.88 14.02 1.71
C ALA A 80 -12.60 13.86 2.58
N PRO A 81 -12.62 13.19 3.75
CA PRO A 81 -11.39 13.01 4.53
C PRO A 81 -10.36 12.08 3.84
N VAL A 82 -10.82 11.09 3.08
CA VAL A 82 -9.95 10.18 2.31
C VAL A 82 -9.38 10.90 1.09
N VAL A 83 -10.21 11.69 0.40
CA VAL A 83 -9.80 12.52 -0.74
C VAL A 83 -8.72 13.51 -0.34
N ALA A 84 -8.88 14.19 0.80
CA ALA A 84 -7.87 15.11 1.31
C ALA A 84 -6.53 14.41 1.58
N ALA A 85 -6.57 13.25 2.26
CA ALA A 85 -5.36 12.47 2.55
C ALA A 85 -4.69 11.93 1.28
N LEU A 86 -5.46 11.51 0.28
CA LEU A 86 -4.93 11.05 -1.00
C LEU A 86 -4.28 12.19 -1.80
N ARG A 87 -4.85 13.40 -1.79
CA ARG A 87 -4.23 14.57 -2.43
C ARG A 87 -2.88 14.90 -1.83
N GLU A 88 -2.80 15.00 -0.50
CA GLU A 88 -1.53 15.22 0.20
C GLU A 88 -0.52 14.11 -0.12
N ARG A 89 -0.97 12.85 -0.16
CA ARG A 89 -0.10 11.72 -0.51
C ARG A 89 0.46 11.82 -1.92
N TRP A 90 -0.36 12.26 -2.88
CA TRP A 90 0.05 12.49 -4.27
C TRP A 90 1.04 13.64 -4.39
N ASP A 91 0.86 14.73 -3.64
CA ASP A 91 1.80 15.85 -3.63
C ASP A 91 3.18 15.42 -3.11
N VAL A 92 3.22 14.63 -2.04
CA VAL A 92 4.47 14.04 -1.52
C VAL A 92 5.12 13.08 -2.53
N LEU A 93 4.32 12.25 -3.22
CA LEU A 93 4.84 11.34 -4.24
C LEU A 93 5.39 12.07 -5.46
N GLU A 94 4.74 13.14 -5.89
CA GLU A 94 5.21 13.92 -7.03
C GLU A 94 6.52 14.61 -6.68
N ALA A 95 6.61 15.29 -5.53
CA ALA A 95 7.84 15.91 -5.04
C ALA A 95 9.00 14.90 -4.93
N ARG A 96 8.75 13.71 -4.34
CA ARG A 96 9.77 12.65 -4.28
C ARG A 96 10.18 12.13 -5.66
N GLY A 97 9.25 12.12 -6.61
CA GLY A 97 9.55 11.77 -8.00
C GLY A 97 10.48 12.80 -8.65
N GLU A 98 10.23 14.08 -8.40
CA GLU A 98 11.10 15.18 -8.86
C GLU A 98 12.50 15.10 -8.25
N ASP A 99 12.61 14.91 -6.94
CA ASP A 99 13.90 14.75 -6.26
C ASP A 99 14.70 13.58 -6.85
N LEU A 100 14.01 12.49 -7.17
CA LEU A 100 14.61 11.29 -7.74
C LEU A 100 15.10 11.50 -9.19
N LEU A 101 14.43 12.38 -9.96
CA LEU A 101 14.83 12.76 -11.31
C LEU A 101 15.94 13.83 -11.33
N ALA A 102 16.00 14.68 -10.30
CA ALA A 102 17.02 15.71 -10.14
C ALA A 102 18.37 15.16 -9.65
N GLY A 103 18.36 14.02 -8.93
CA GLY A 103 19.55 13.34 -8.47
C GLY A 103 20.38 12.67 -9.57
N ASP A 104 21.60 12.27 -9.24
CA ASP A 104 22.43 11.45 -10.13
C ASP A 104 21.86 10.03 -10.34
N ASP A 105 22.42 9.29 -11.30
CA ASP A 105 21.94 7.94 -11.62
C ASP A 105 22.07 6.96 -10.44
N THR A 106 23.09 7.10 -9.59
CA THR A 106 23.30 6.22 -8.44
C THR A 106 22.23 6.49 -7.38
N HIS A 107 21.95 7.76 -7.10
CA HIS A 107 20.89 8.21 -6.23
C HIS A 107 19.53 7.67 -6.70
N ALA A 108 19.23 7.84 -7.99
CA ALA A 108 17.95 7.46 -8.57
C ALA A 108 17.73 5.94 -8.53
N GLN A 109 18.73 5.16 -8.93
CA GLN A 109 18.65 3.69 -8.91
C GLN A 109 18.54 3.13 -7.49
N THR A 110 19.28 3.69 -6.53
CA THR A 110 19.22 3.24 -5.13
C THR A 110 17.84 3.44 -4.51
N ARG A 111 17.11 4.49 -4.90
CA ARG A 111 15.82 4.86 -4.30
C ARG A 111 14.59 4.48 -5.12
N CYS A 112 14.76 4.12 -6.40
CA CYS A 112 13.63 3.86 -7.30
C CYS A 112 12.72 2.73 -6.83
N ALA A 113 13.27 1.69 -6.16
CA ALA A 113 12.50 0.58 -5.64
C ALA A 113 11.52 1.02 -4.55
N ALA A 114 12.01 1.78 -3.55
CA ALA A 114 11.17 2.31 -2.48
C ALA A 114 10.12 3.30 -3.01
N TYR A 115 10.49 4.13 -3.99
CA TYR A 115 9.54 5.02 -4.67
C TYR A 115 8.43 4.25 -5.39
N THR A 116 8.80 3.23 -6.16
CA THR A 116 7.86 2.42 -6.95
C THR A 116 6.88 1.66 -6.07
N ASP A 117 7.34 1.14 -4.94
CA ASP A 117 6.49 0.44 -3.97
C ASP A 117 5.49 1.40 -3.29
N ASP A 118 5.93 2.61 -2.96
CA ASP A 118 5.08 3.67 -2.43
C ASP A 118 4.05 4.18 -3.44
N LEU A 119 4.44 4.30 -4.71
CA LEU A 119 3.55 4.63 -5.81
C LEU A 119 2.47 3.55 -5.99
N ALA A 120 2.89 2.28 -6.06
CA ALA A 120 1.98 1.14 -6.21
C ALA A 120 0.99 1.05 -5.04
N ARG A 121 1.46 1.24 -3.78
CA ARG A 121 0.58 1.28 -2.61
C ARG A 121 -0.45 2.39 -2.68
N THR A 122 -0.07 3.57 -3.19
CA THR A 122 -0.98 4.72 -3.25
C THR A 122 -2.02 4.55 -4.34
N VAL A 123 -1.64 4.00 -5.50
CA VAL A 123 -2.56 3.68 -6.60
C VAL A 123 -3.53 2.55 -6.22
N MET A 124 -3.01 1.51 -5.55
CA MET A 124 -3.79 0.32 -5.20
C MET A 124 -4.48 0.43 -3.85
N ALA A 125 -4.35 1.55 -3.13
CA ALA A 125 -5.03 1.75 -1.87
C ALA A 125 -6.55 1.67 -2.10
N PRO A 126 -7.24 0.66 -1.54
CA PRO A 126 -8.69 0.67 -1.60
C PRO A 126 -9.15 1.89 -0.78
N PRO A 127 -10.08 2.72 -1.32
CA PRO A 127 -10.72 3.78 -0.55
C PRO A 127 -11.24 3.29 0.81
N CYS A 128 -11.61 2.00 0.88
CA CYS A 128 -12.14 1.30 2.05
C CYS A 128 -11.11 0.83 3.10
N SER A 129 -9.82 0.67 2.77
CA SER A 129 -8.81 0.25 3.78
C SER A 129 -8.52 1.36 4.79
N TRP A 130 -8.69 2.61 4.36
CA TRP A 130 -8.53 3.79 5.21
C TRP A 130 -9.73 4.01 6.13
N THR A 131 -10.95 3.68 5.67
CA THR A 131 -12.16 3.70 6.52
C THR A 131 -12.07 2.64 7.61
N TRP A 132 -11.63 1.42 7.32
CA TRP A 132 -11.48 0.34 8.31
C TRP A 132 -10.51 0.70 9.44
N ARG A 133 -9.39 1.36 9.10
CA ARG A 133 -8.39 1.82 10.08
C ARG A 133 -8.95 2.88 11.03
N ARG A 134 -10.01 3.61 10.64
CA ARG A 134 -10.71 4.64 11.45
C ARG A 134 -11.92 4.08 12.22
N THR A 135 -12.67 3.12 11.68
CA THR A 135 -13.75 2.44 12.44
C THR A 135 -13.19 1.72 13.66
N ALA A 136 -12.00 1.11 13.52
CA ALA A 136 -11.26 0.52 14.64
C ALA A 136 -10.83 1.55 15.71
N SER A 137 -10.60 2.81 15.33
CA SER A 137 -10.28 3.90 16.29
C SER A 137 -11.53 4.45 16.99
N ASN A 138 -12.67 4.49 16.29
CA ASN A 138 -13.94 4.99 16.84
C ASN A 138 -14.65 3.97 17.75
N THR A 139 -14.46 2.66 17.55
CA THR A 139 -15.04 1.63 18.45
C THR A 139 -14.34 1.58 19.81
N VAL A 140 -13.04 1.87 19.89
CA VAL A 140 -12.31 1.98 21.18
C VAL A 140 -12.77 3.20 21.99
N SER A 141 -13.29 4.24 21.34
CA SER A 141 -13.77 5.47 21.99
C SER A 141 -15.20 5.35 22.52
N ALA A 142 -16.01 4.42 21.99
CA ALA A 142 -17.42 4.26 22.33
C ALA A 142 -17.67 3.34 23.54
N THR A 143 -16.70 2.53 23.96
CA THR A 143 -16.82 1.62 25.12
C THR A 143 -16.41 2.27 26.46
N GLY A 144 -15.95 3.53 26.47
CA GLY A 144 -15.47 4.23 27.67
C GLY A 144 -16.51 5.02 28.49
N ARG A 145 -17.81 4.94 28.16
CA ARG A 145 -18.88 5.69 28.86
C ARG A 145 -20.06 4.80 29.24
N CYS A 146 -19.86 3.83 30.12
CA CYS A 146 -20.97 3.27 30.90
C CYS A 146 -20.46 2.53 32.14
N SER A 147 -19.99 3.29 33.14
CA SER A 147 -19.87 2.76 34.49
C SER A 147 -19.74 3.89 35.50
N SER A 148 -20.80 4.14 36.25
CA SER A 148 -20.66 4.18 37.70
C SER A 148 -21.98 3.75 38.39
N PRO A 149 -21.87 3.19 39.61
CA PRO A 149 -22.85 2.27 40.19
C PRO A 149 -23.59 2.89 41.39
N THR A 150 -24.69 2.29 41.84
CA THR A 150 -25.01 2.27 43.28
C THR A 150 -25.98 1.14 43.62
N PRO A 151 -25.90 0.59 44.85
CA PRO A 151 -26.25 -0.78 45.19
C PRO A 151 -27.59 -0.88 45.94
N THR A 152 -28.20 -2.07 45.90
CA THR A 152 -28.73 -2.79 47.08
C THR A 152 -28.99 -4.24 46.69
#